data_AF-A0ABD7YR80-F1
#
_entry.id   AF-A0ABD7YR80-F1
#
_cell.length_a   1.000
_cell.length_b   1.000
_cell.length_c   1.000
_cell.angle_alpha   90.00
_cell.angle_beta   90.00
_cell.angle_gamma   90.00
#
_symmetry.space_group_name_H-M   'P 1'
#
loop_
_entity.id
_entity.type
_entity.pdbx_description
1 polymer ?
#
loop_
_entity_poly.entity_id
_entity_poly.type
_entity_poly.pdbx_seq_one_letter_code
_entity_poly.pdbx_strand_id
1 'polypeptide(L)'
;MSKYSKSQVIDYIWQYSRYYGNQLAFLEHVEENGSASLVYLFNLLENVLKAHIDDYEETFQNVVRKSYESGLLTKVEHDFLNNKKSGVRKLRNVLAHANLSKFNIRFGNEELLYPLTENDNCQLLYQKLSDIIFNIMLKVAALNLTVDISVNVDSEIKALKLSIMESSPEDILIDKGIDPATLDGWKDLKVSDQYRMAENAQNVKVLTHIFSGLVDEWK
;
A
#
# COMPACT_ATOMS: atom_id res chain seq x y z
N MET A 1 9.78 -20.77 -13.48
CA MET A 1 9.60 -19.35 -13.12
C MET A 1 8.41 -18.85 -13.88
N SER A 2 7.40 -18.30 -13.18
CA SER A 2 6.09 -17.91 -13.71
C SER A 2 5.75 -16.48 -13.32
N LYS A 3 6.77 -15.61 -13.29
CA LYS A 3 6.64 -14.18 -13.02
C LYS A 3 7.29 -13.43 -14.18
N TYR A 4 6.58 -12.46 -14.71
CA TYR A 4 7.01 -11.61 -15.81
C TYR A 4 7.47 -10.26 -15.24
N SER A 5 8.44 -9.63 -15.92
CA SER A 5 8.85 -8.26 -15.60
C SER A 5 7.71 -7.27 -15.90
N LYS A 6 7.72 -6.08 -15.26
CA LYS A 6 6.68 -5.06 -15.49
C LYS A 6 6.54 -4.69 -16.97
N SER A 7 7.64 -4.48 -17.68
CA SER A 7 7.65 -4.21 -19.12
C SER A 7 6.92 -5.29 -19.92
N GLN A 8 7.25 -6.57 -19.69
CA GLN A 8 6.57 -7.69 -20.34
C GLN A 8 5.07 -7.73 -20.00
N VAL A 9 4.72 -7.51 -18.73
CA VAL A 9 3.32 -7.46 -18.30
C VAL A 9 2.58 -6.34 -19.04
N ILE A 10 3.16 -5.14 -19.13
CA ILE A 10 2.60 -4.00 -19.85
C ILE A 10 2.37 -4.38 -21.32
N ASP A 11 3.36 -4.97 -21.99
CA ASP A 11 3.26 -5.35 -23.40
C ASP A 11 2.16 -6.38 -23.66
N TYR A 12 2.03 -7.40 -22.80
CA TYR A 12 0.97 -8.40 -22.93
C TYR A 12 -0.42 -7.82 -22.62
N ILE A 13 -0.53 -7.02 -21.57
CA ILE A 13 -1.80 -6.35 -21.24
C ILE A 13 -2.17 -5.35 -22.33
N TRP A 14 -1.22 -4.68 -22.98
CA TRP A 14 -1.48 -3.78 -24.10
C TRP A 14 -2.04 -4.51 -25.32
N GLN A 15 -1.56 -5.72 -25.61
CA GLN A 15 -2.11 -6.59 -26.66
C GLN A 15 -3.56 -6.99 -26.36
N TYR A 16 -3.89 -7.24 -25.09
CA TYR A 16 -5.25 -7.52 -24.65
C TYR A 16 -6.14 -6.25 -24.67
N SER A 17 -5.64 -5.16 -24.12
CA SER A 17 -6.33 -3.87 -24.00
C SER A 17 -5.32 -2.74 -23.97
N ARG A 18 -5.26 -1.98 -25.08
CA ARG A 18 -4.42 -0.78 -25.18
C ARG A 18 -4.69 0.22 -24.06
N TYR A 19 -5.95 0.31 -23.63
CA TYR A 19 -6.32 1.16 -22.51
C TYR A 19 -5.59 0.74 -21.23
N TYR A 20 -5.72 -0.51 -20.79
CA TYR A 20 -5.06 -0.98 -19.57
C TYR A 20 -3.53 -0.98 -19.68
N GLY A 21 -2.98 -1.35 -20.84
CA GLY A 21 -1.53 -1.28 -21.07
C GLY A 21 -0.99 0.15 -20.92
N ASN A 22 -1.67 1.15 -21.48
CA ASN A 22 -1.28 2.55 -21.32
C ASN A 22 -1.39 3.05 -19.87
N GLN A 23 -2.41 2.61 -19.12
CA GLN A 23 -2.55 2.97 -17.69
C GLN A 23 -1.42 2.36 -16.84
N LEU A 24 -0.97 1.14 -17.15
CA LEU A 24 0.18 0.52 -16.47
C LEU A 24 1.50 1.20 -16.83
N ALA A 25 1.70 1.54 -18.10
CA ALA A 25 2.87 2.31 -18.51
C ALA A 25 2.91 3.68 -17.82
N PHE A 26 1.75 4.36 -17.69
CA PHE A 26 1.65 5.61 -16.96
C PHE A 26 1.98 5.46 -15.46
N LEU A 27 1.58 4.36 -14.83
CA LEU A 27 1.92 4.07 -13.43
C LEU A 27 3.42 4.07 -13.16
N GLU A 28 4.25 3.63 -14.12
CA GLU A 28 5.71 3.67 -13.97
C GLU A 28 6.26 5.11 -13.98
N HIS A 29 5.52 6.07 -14.55
CA HIS A 29 5.94 7.48 -14.61
C HIS A 29 5.51 8.30 -13.39
N VAL A 30 4.51 7.84 -12.63
CA VAL A 30 4.00 8.55 -11.44
C VAL A 30 4.50 7.97 -10.13
N GLU A 31 5.42 7.00 -10.17
CA GLU A 31 5.97 6.30 -9.00
C GLU A 31 6.53 7.25 -7.93
N GLU A 32 7.04 8.42 -8.34
CA GLU A 32 7.53 9.47 -7.43
C GLU A 32 6.45 9.96 -6.44
N ASN A 33 5.17 9.85 -6.79
CA ASN A 33 4.06 10.06 -5.86
C ASN A 33 3.54 8.70 -5.38
N GLY A 34 4.12 8.20 -4.28
CA GLY A 34 3.87 6.84 -3.78
C GLY A 34 2.41 6.61 -3.39
N SER A 35 1.79 7.57 -2.70
CA SER A 35 0.39 7.45 -2.26
C SER A 35 -0.58 7.39 -3.45
N ALA A 36 -0.41 8.30 -4.42
CA ALA A 36 -1.22 8.33 -5.64
C ALA A 36 -1.00 7.07 -6.47
N SER A 37 0.26 6.60 -6.59
CA SER A 37 0.61 5.38 -7.31
C SER A 37 -0.05 4.14 -6.71
N LEU A 38 -0.09 4.01 -5.39
CA LEU A 38 -0.81 2.93 -4.72
C LEU A 38 -2.31 2.96 -5.00
N VAL A 39 -2.95 4.12 -4.84
CA VAL A 39 -4.39 4.28 -5.11
C VAL A 39 -4.71 3.93 -6.55
N TYR A 40 -3.92 4.44 -7.48
CA TYR A 40 -4.09 4.20 -8.91
C TYR A 40 -3.88 2.72 -9.26
N LEU A 41 -2.84 2.07 -8.72
CA LEU A 41 -2.57 0.64 -8.88
C LEU A 41 -3.75 -0.21 -8.43
N PHE A 42 -4.33 0.09 -7.26
CA PHE A 42 -5.46 -0.65 -6.72
C PHE A 42 -6.75 -0.46 -7.51
N ASN A 43 -6.99 0.76 -8.01
CA ASN A 43 -8.13 1.04 -8.87
C ASN A 43 -8.00 0.33 -10.22
N LEU A 44 -6.79 0.32 -10.80
CA LEU A 44 -6.53 -0.37 -12.04
C LEU A 44 -6.70 -1.89 -11.90
N LEU A 45 -6.18 -2.48 -10.82
CA LEU A 45 -6.42 -3.89 -10.49
C LEU A 45 -7.92 -4.21 -10.42
N GLU A 46 -8.69 -3.38 -9.71
CA GLU A 46 -10.15 -3.58 -9.63
C GLU A 46 -10.80 -3.55 -11.01
N ASN A 47 -10.47 -2.55 -11.83
CA ASN A 47 -11.06 -2.43 -13.18
C ASN A 47 -10.70 -3.61 -14.09
N VAL A 48 -9.46 -4.08 -14.02
CA VAL A 48 -9.03 -5.27 -14.79
C VAL A 48 -9.80 -6.51 -14.33
N LEU A 49 -9.98 -6.70 -13.02
CA LEU A 49 -10.77 -7.84 -12.51
C LEU A 49 -12.28 -7.68 -12.79
N LYS A 50 -12.82 -6.46 -12.82
CA LYS A 50 -14.20 -6.19 -13.25
C LYS A 50 -14.43 -6.55 -14.70
N ALA A 51 -13.47 -6.21 -15.56
CA ALA A 51 -13.51 -6.57 -16.98
C ALA A 51 -13.50 -8.10 -17.19
N HIS A 52 -12.81 -8.86 -16.33
CA HIS A 52 -12.84 -10.33 -16.34
C HIS A 52 -14.23 -10.90 -16.06
N ILE A 53 -14.96 -10.33 -15.10
CA ILE A 53 -16.28 -10.85 -14.68
C ILE A 53 -17.47 -10.17 -15.39
N ASP A 54 -17.20 -9.22 -16.29
CA ASP A 54 -18.17 -8.40 -17.00
C ASP A 54 -19.21 -7.69 -16.09
N ASP A 55 -18.75 -7.18 -14.94
CA ASP A 55 -19.60 -6.52 -13.95
C ASP A 55 -18.87 -5.32 -13.33
N TYR A 56 -19.04 -4.15 -13.96
CA TYR A 56 -18.33 -2.92 -13.61
C TYR A 56 -18.87 -2.20 -12.37
N GLU A 57 -20.11 -2.50 -11.97
CA GLU A 57 -20.77 -1.92 -10.80
C GLU A 57 -20.44 -2.69 -9.50
N GLU A 58 -19.81 -3.85 -9.63
CA GLU A 58 -19.48 -4.71 -8.51
C GLU A 58 -18.44 -4.09 -7.56
N THR A 59 -18.43 -4.51 -6.31
CA THR A 59 -17.43 -4.05 -5.33
C THR A 59 -16.12 -4.84 -5.46
N PHE A 60 -14.97 -4.23 -5.17
CA PHE A 60 -13.68 -4.92 -5.13
C PHE A 60 -13.69 -6.26 -4.39
N GLN A 61 -14.34 -6.32 -3.22
CA GLN A 61 -14.46 -7.56 -2.44
C GLN A 61 -15.13 -8.67 -3.26
N ASN A 62 -16.24 -8.35 -3.92
CA ASN A 62 -17.04 -9.32 -4.65
C ASN A 62 -16.35 -9.70 -5.96
N VAL A 63 -15.71 -8.75 -6.64
CA VAL A 63 -14.89 -8.99 -7.83
C VAL A 63 -13.76 -9.98 -7.53
N VAL A 64 -13.02 -9.78 -6.43
CA VAL A 64 -11.95 -10.69 -6.01
C VAL A 64 -12.51 -12.08 -5.66
N ARG A 65 -13.65 -12.15 -4.98
CA ARG A 65 -14.32 -13.42 -4.65
C ARG A 65 -14.73 -14.18 -5.93
N LYS A 66 -15.46 -13.52 -6.85
CA LYS A 66 -15.90 -14.12 -8.13
C LYS A 66 -14.71 -14.59 -8.97
N SER A 67 -13.62 -13.80 -8.98
CA SER A 67 -12.37 -14.17 -9.67
C SER A 67 -11.74 -15.45 -9.09
N TYR A 68 -11.74 -15.60 -7.77
CA TYR A 68 -11.32 -16.84 -7.11
C TYR A 68 -12.24 -18.03 -7.42
N GLU A 69 -13.56 -17.83 -7.35
CA GLU A 69 -14.57 -18.86 -7.65
C GLU A 69 -14.47 -19.36 -9.11
N SER A 70 -14.07 -18.49 -10.04
CA SER A 70 -13.81 -18.85 -11.46
C SER A 70 -12.51 -19.63 -11.69
N GLY A 71 -11.65 -19.75 -10.67
CA GLY A 71 -10.34 -20.39 -10.77
C GLY A 71 -9.21 -19.50 -11.30
N LEU A 72 -9.47 -18.22 -11.60
CA LEU A 72 -8.45 -17.27 -12.04
C LEU A 72 -7.40 -17.02 -10.95
N LEU A 73 -7.86 -16.78 -9.72
CA LEU A 73 -7.01 -16.50 -8.56
C LEU A 73 -6.71 -17.79 -7.78
N THR A 74 -5.49 -17.91 -7.30
CA THR A 74 -5.15 -18.91 -6.28
C THR A 74 -5.76 -18.50 -4.93
N LYS A 75 -5.80 -19.42 -3.98
CA LYS A 75 -6.19 -19.09 -2.60
C LYS A 75 -5.25 -18.05 -1.98
N VAL A 76 -3.96 -18.11 -2.29
CA VAL A 76 -2.94 -17.19 -1.77
C VAL A 76 -3.16 -15.79 -2.32
N GLU A 77 -3.42 -15.66 -3.62
CA GLU A 77 -3.77 -14.38 -4.26
C GLU A 77 -5.09 -13.83 -3.74
N HIS A 78 -6.14 -14.65 -3.61
CA HIS A 78 -7.42 -14.25 -3.02
C HIS A 78 -7.23 -13.68 -1.61
N ASP A 79 -6.49 -14.39 -0.75
CA ASP A 79 -6.27 -13.97 0.63
C ASP A 79 -5.41 -12.70 0.67
N PHE A 80 -4.39 -12.58 -0.17
CA PHE A 80 -3.59 -11.35 -0.32
C PHE A 80 -4.44 -10.14 -0.71
N LEU A 81 -5.39 -10.30 -1.65
CA LEU A 81 -6.23 -9.22 -2.12
C LEU A 81 -7.35 -8.86 -1.12
N ASN A 82 -7.97 -9.85 -0.47
CA ASN A 82 -9.22 -9.68 0.28
C ASN A 82 -9.05 -9.67 1.81
N ASN A 83 -7.86 -9.92 2.35
CA ASN A 83 -7.64 -9.95 3.81
C ASN A 83 -7.91 -8.57 4.45
N LYS A 84 -8.85 -8.55 5.40
CA LYS A 84 -9.31 -7.35 6.11
C LYS A 84 -8.30 -6.78 7.12
N LYS A 85 -7.27 -7.54 7.49
CA LYS A 85 -6.24 -7.14 8.47
C LYS A 85 -4.98 -6.60 7.81
N SER A 86 -4.52 -7.23 6.73
CA SER A 86 -3.21 -6.90 6.13
C SER A 86 -3.14 -7.03 4.60
N GLY A 87 -4.27 -7.30 3.93
CA GLY A 87 -4.31 -7.42 2.47
C GLY A 87 -4.55 -6.09 1.74
N VAL A 88 -4.55 -6.17 0.40
CA VAL A 88 -4.81 -5.00 -0.48
C VAL A 88 -6.11 -4.29 -0.10
N ARG A 89 -7.17 -5.03 0.24
CA ARG A 89 -8.42 -4.44 0.71
C ARG A 89 -8.25 -3.51 1.91
N LYS A 90 -7.47 -3.91 2.93
CA LYS A 90 -7.24 -3.06 4.10
C LYS A 90 -6.37 -1.86 3.73
N LEU A 91 -5.35 -2.04 2.90
CA LEU A 91 -4.52 -0.94 2.39
C LEU A 91 -5.36 0.11 1.66
N ARG A 92 -6.25 -0.31 0.77
CA ARG A 92 -7.18 0.58 0.06
C ARG A 92 -8.03 1.40 1.02
N ASN A 93 -8.60 0.75 2.02
CA ASN A 93 -9.42 1.43 3.03
C ASN A 93 -8.57 2.43 3.82
N VAL A 94 -7.36 2.06 4.21
CA VAL A 94 -6.42 2.90 4.96
C VAL A 94 -6.02 4.14 4.16
N LEU A 95 -5.65 3.99 2.90
CA LEU A 95 -5.26 5.13 2.04
C LEU A 95 -6.43 6.07 1.73
N ALA A 96 -7.68 5.58 1.79
CA ALA A 96 -8.88 6.39 1.63
C ALA A 96 -9.34 7.05 2.95
N HIS A 97 -8.74 6.71 4.10
CA HIS A 97 -9.13 7.29 5.39
C HIS A 97 -8.51 8.68 5.59
N ALA A 98 -9.28 9.56 6.23
CA ALA A 98 -8.88 10.94 6.52
C ALA A 98 -7.70 11.07 7.51
N ASN A 99 -7.45 10.06 8.35
CA ASN A 99 -6.40 10.08 9.38
C ASN A 99 -5.31 9.05 9.07
N LEU A 100 -4.54 9.30 8.01
CA LEU A 100 -3.47 8.40 7.58
C LEU A 100 -2.35 8.29 8.62
N SER A 101 -2.16 9.31 9.46
CA SER A 101 -1.20 9.36 10.56
C SER A 101 -1.37 8.28 11.62
N LYS A 102 -2.55 7.65 11.69
CA LYS A 102 -2.78 6.48 12.52
C LYS A 102 -2.02 5.23 12.04
N PHE A 103 -1.70 5.15 10.75
CA PHE A 103 -1.32 3.89 10.12
C PHE A 103 0.15 3.87 9.75
N ASN A 104 0.79 2.78 10.17
CA ASN A 104 2.16 2.44 9.85
C ASN A 104 2.21 1.10 9.14
N ILE A 105 3.18 0.93 8.25
CA ILE A 105 3.52 -0.35 7.66
C ILE A 105 4.69 -0.97 8.42
N ARG A 106 4.65 -2.29 8.59
CA ARG A 106 5.79 -3.09 9.02
C ARG A 106 6.00 -4.24 8.06
N PHE A 107 7.25 -4.40 7.62
CA PHE A 107 7.69 -5.51 6.78
C PHE A 107 8.36 -6.58 7.65
N GLY A 108 7.97 -7.84 7.46
CA GLY A 108 8.50 -8.97 8.21
C GLY A 108 8.30 -8.82 9.72
N ASN A 109 9.38 -9.11 10.46
CA ASN A 109 9.45 -8.96 11.91
C ASN A 109 10.34 -7.77 12.31
N GLU A 110 10.53 -6.81 11.41
CA GLU A 110 11.33 -5.62 11.71
C GLU A 110 10.64 -4.79 12.80
N GLU A 111 11.41 -4.20 13.70
CA GLU A 111 10.89 -3.23 14.68
C GLU A 111 10.49 -1.92 14.01
N LEU A 112 11.16 -1.58 12.90
CA LEU A 112 10.96 -0.35 12.15
C LEU A 112 9.53 -0.27 11.61
N LEU A 113 8.92 0.89 11.85
CA LEU A 113 7.61 1.26 11.35
C LEU A 113 7.79 2.33 10.26
N TYR A 114 7.00 2.20 9.21
CA TYR A 114 7.02 3.08 8.05
C TYR A 114 5.68 3.84 8.00
N PRO A 115 5.61 5.08 8.52
CA PRO A 115 4.39 5.89 8.49
C PRO A 115 3.86 6.07 7.07
N LEU A 116 2.55 5.87 6.88
CA LEU A 116 1.90 6.08 5.58
C LEU A 116 1.70 7.56 5.23
N THR A 117 1.94 8.48 6.17
CA THR A 117 1.94 9.93 5.91
C THR A 117 3.13 10.39 5.08
N GLU A 118 4.20 9.61 5.03
CA GLU A 118 5.42 9.92 4.28
C GLU A 118 5.35 9.33 2.87
N ASN A 119 5.63 10.16 1.87
CA ASN A 119 5.57 9.74 0.47
C ASN A 119 6.56 8.61 0.16
N ASP A 120 7.79 8.70 0.66
CA ASP A 120 8.85 7.73 0.40
C ASP A 120 8.49 6.33 0.94
N ASN A 121 7.81 6.27 2.09
CA ASN A 121 7.29 5.01 2.64
C ASN A 121 6.16 4.43 1.78
N CYS A 122 5.31 5.29 1.22
CA CYS A 122 4.30 4.86 0.26
C CYS A 122 4.93 4.37 -1.06
N GLN A 123 6.02 5.00 -1.52
CA GLN A 123 6.76 4.56 -2.69
C GLN A 123 7.43 3.20 -2.45
N LEU A 124 8.06 3.00 -1.28
CA LEU A 124 8.60 1.71 -0.87
C LEU A 124 7.52 0.61 -0.85
N LEU A 125 6.34 0.93 -0.33
CA LEU A 125 5.20 0.01 -0.34
C LEU A 125 4.76 -0.31 -1.78
N TYR A 126 4.67 0.70 -2.66
CA TYR A 126 4.35 0.52 -4.07
C TYR A 126 5.35 -0.42 -4.75
N GLN A 127 6.65 -0.22 -4.55
CA GLN A 127 7.71 -1.05 -5.13
C GLN A 127 7.56 -2.52 -4.73
N LYS A 128 7.23 -2.78 -3.46
CA LYS A 128 7.05 -4.14 -2.94
C LYS A 128 5.76 -4.82 -3.42
N LEU A 129 4.71 -4.06 -3.76
CA LEU A 129 3.41 -4.60 -4.17
C LEU A 129 3.22 -4.67 -5.70
N SER A 130 3.74 -3.68 -6.43
CA SER A 130 3.42 -3.42 -7.83
C SER A 130 3.71 -4.63 -8.73
N ASP A 131 4.87 -5.25 -8.59
CA ASP A 131 5.25 -6.45 -9.34
C ASP A 131 4.24 -7.60 -9.21
N ILE A 132 3.79 -7.87 -7.98
CA ILE A 132 2.82 -8.93 -7.67
C ILE A 132 1.49 -8.59 -8.34
N ILE A 133 1.03 -7.35 -8.17
CA ILE A 133 -0.28 -6.90 -8.67
C ILE A 133 -0.29 -6.83 -10.20
N PHE A 134 0.80 -6.39 -10.84
CA PHE A 134 0.98 -6.41 -12.29
C PHE A 134 0.80 -7.83 -12.84
N ASN A 135 1.47 -8.80 -12.22
CA ASN A 135 1.37 -10.19 -12.62
C ASN A 135 -0.04 -10.78 -12.37
N ILE A 136 -0.73 -10.40 -11.28
CA ILE A 136 -2.15 -10.77 -11.10
C ILE A 136 -3.02 -10.22 -12.23
N MET A 137 -2.82 -8.97 -12.65
CA MET A 137 -3.55 -8.39 -13.79
C MET A 137 -3.25 -9.12 -15.11
N LEU A 138 -2.00 -9.58 -15.31
CA LEU A 138 -1.62 -10.35 -16.48
C LEU A 138 -2.41 -11.66 -16.62
N LYS A 139 -2.81 -12.29 -15.50
CA LYS A 139 -3.67 -13.50 -15.55
C LYS A 139 -4.98 -13.24 -16.30
N VAL A 140 -5.57 -12.06 -16.14
CA VAL A 140 -6.81 -11.70 -16.84
C VAL A 140 -6.56 -11.58 -18.34
N ALA A 141 -5.49 -10.86 -18.72
CA ALA A 141 -5.12 -10.70 -20.12
C ALA A 141 -4.80 -12.05 -20.78
N ALA A 142 -4.09 -12.93 -20.08
CA ALA A 142 -3.68 -14.25 -20.56
C ALA A 142 -4.86 -15.12 -21.04
N LEU A 143 -6.04 -14.99 -20.45
CA LEU A 143 -7.24 -15.75 -20.86
C LEU A 143 -7.67 -15.49 -22.32
N ASN A 144 -7.33 -14.32 -22.85
CA ASN A 144 -7.76 -13.86 -24.18
C ASN A 144 -6.62 -13.82 -25.19
N LEU A 145 -5.39 -14.13 -24.77
CA LEU A 145 -4.22 -14.13 -25.64
C LEU A 145 -4.00 -15.54 -26.22
N THR A 146 -3.47 -15.60 -27.43
CA THR A 146 -3.10 -16.87 -28.09
C THR A 146 -1.79 -17.46 -27.57
N VAL A 147 -1.07 -16.71 -26.73
CA VAL A 147 0.20 -17.11 -26.13
C VAL A 147 -0.06 -17.81 -24.80
N ASP A 148 0.59 -18.94 -24.57
CA ASP A 148 0.51 -19.68 -23.31
C ASP A 148 1.26 -18.92 -22.20
N ILE A 149 0.52 -18.12 -21.43
CA ILE A 149 1.04 -17.31 -20.34
C ILE A 149 0.58 -17.92 -19.02
N SER A 150 1.50 -18.56 -18.30
CA SER A 150 1.26 -19.04 -16.95
C SER A 150 1.89 -18.11 -15.92
N VAL A 151 1.05 -17.57 -15.02
CA VAL A 151 1.47 -16.68 -13.93
C VAL A 151 1.22 -17.34 -12.58
N ASN A 152 2.21 -17.29 -11.70
CA ASN A 152 2.05 -17.66 -10.29
C ASN A 152 3.01 -16.80 -9.45
N VAL A 153 2.45 -16.06 -8.50
CA VAL A 153 3.14 -15.13 -7.59
C VAL A 153 2.97 -15.52 -6.11
N ASP A 154 2.51 -16.75 -5.83
CA ASP A 154 2.21 -17.21 -4.47
C ASP A 154 3.45 -17.15 -3.56
N SER A 155 4.63 -17.45 -4.09
CA SER A 155 5.90 -17.40 -3.34
C SER A 155 6.24 -15.99 -2.88
N GLU A 156 6.10 -15.02 -3.78
CA GLU A 156 6.39 -13.61 -3.56
C GLU A 156 5.40 -13.00 -2.56
N ILE A 157 4.12 -13.35 -2.67
CA ILE A 157 3.10 -12.97 -1.68
C ILE A 157 3.48 -13.49 -0.28
N LYS A 158 3.87 -14.77 -0.18
CA LYS A 158 4.27 -15.37 1.10
C LYS A 158 5.54 -14.74 1.67
N ALA A 159 6.46 -14.31 0.81
CA ALA A 159 7.71 -13.66 1.21
C ALA A 159 7.52 -12.22 1.70
N LEU A 160 6.54 -11.48 1.17
CA LEU A 160 6.33 -10.06 1.45
C LEU A 160 6.13 -9.74 2.94
N LYS A 161 5.47 -10.63 3.70
CA LYS A 161 5.17 -10.50 5.14
C LYS A 161 4.81 -9.06 5.55
N LEU A 162 3.67 -8.57 5.06
CA LEU A 162 3.19 -7.21 5.35
C LEU A 162 2.27 -7.20 6.58
N SER A 163 2.43 -6.21 7.46
CA SER A 163 1.46 -5.90 8.51
C SER A 163 1.15 -4.40 8.56
N ILE A 164 -0.09 -4.09 8.91
CA ILE A 164 -0.59 -2.72 9.07
C ILE A 164 -0.77 -2.50 10.56
N MET A 165 0.03 -1.59 11.11
CA MET A 165 0.05 -1.24 12.52
C MET A 165 -0.72 0.06 12.72
N GLU A 166 -1.48 0.12 13.81
CA GLU A 166 -2.24 1.30 14.21
C GLU A 166 -1.59 1.90 15.46
N SER A 167 -1.24 3.18 15.42
CA SER A 167 -0.69 3.94 16.55
C SER A 167 -1.75 4.90 17.08
N SER A 168 -1.87 5.00 18.39
CA SER A 168 -2.68 6.04 19.04
C SER A 168 -1.99 7.42 18.92
N PRO A 169 -2.73 8.53 19.11
CA PRO A 169 -2.13 9.85 19.20
C PRO A 169 -1.00 9.94 20.26
N GLU A 170 -1.20 9.26 21.39
CA GLU A 170 -0.23 9.16 22.47
C GLU A 170 1.04 8.41 22.04
N ASP A 171 0.90 7.29 21.31
CA ASP A 171 2.05 6.54 20.79
C ASP A 171 2.91 7.42 19.86
N ILE A 172 2.28 8.25 19.03
CA ILE A 172 2.96 9.18 18.11
C ILE A 172 3.73 10.25 18.90
N LEU A 173 3.14 10.81 19.95
CA LEU A 173 3.80 11.80 20.81
C LEU A 173 5.00 11.19 21.55
N ILE A 174 4.81 9.99 22.12
CA ILE A 174 5.87 9.26 22.82
C ILE A 174 7.03 8.95 21.86
N ASP A 175 6.73 8.56 20.62
CA ASP A 175 7.75 8.35 19.60
C ASP A 175 8.56 9.63 19.32
N LYS A 176 7.90 10.78 19.30
CA LYS A 176 8.53 12.11 19.17
C LYS A 176 9.24 12.60 20.43
N GLY A 177 9.16 11.87 21.54
CA GLY A 177 9.78 12.23 22.83
C GLY A 177 8.97 13.23 23.65
N ILE A 178 7.66 13.30 23.43
CA ILE A 178 6.73 14.14 24.19
C ILE A 178 5.89 13.24 25.09
N ASP A 179 5.85 13.54 26.39
CA ASP A 179 4.98 12.83 27.34
C ASP A 179 3.55 13.41 27.28
N PRO A 180 2.55 12.65 26.78
CA PRO A 180 1.17 13.13 26.69
C PRO A 180 0.56 13.51 28.05
N ALA A 181 1.05 12.93 29.15
CA ALA A 181 0.55 13.24 30.49
C ALA A 181 0.89 14.67 30.94
N THR A 182 1.86 15.30 30.28
CA THR A 182 2.28 16.68 30.57
C THR A 182 1.49 17.73 29.77
N LEU A 183 0.65 17.31 28.82
CA LEU A 183 -0.12 18.19 27.96
C LEU A 183 -1.46 18.56 28.60
N ASP A 184 -1.60 19.83 29.00
CA ASP A 184 -2.84 20.35 29.59
C ASP A 184 -3.99 20.35 28.56
N GLY A 185 -5.20 19.94 28.99
CA GLY A 185 -6.38 19.82 28.14
C GLY A 185 -6.33 18.72 27.05
N TRP A 186 -5.26 17.90 26.98
CA TRP A 186 -5.10 16.88 25.93
C TRP A 186 -6.27 15.90 25.85
N LYS A 187 -6.76 15.44 27.00
CA LYS A 187 -7.86 14.48 27.10
C LYS A 187 -9.23 15.07 26.74
N ASP A 188 -9.34 16.40 26.73
CA ASP A 188 -10.59 17.10 26.40
C ASP A 188 -10.74 17.31 24.87
N LEU A 189 -9.66 17.09 24.11
CA LEU A 189 -9.66 17.18 22.65
C LEU A 189 -10.41 16.02 22.00
N LYS A 190 -11.00 16.27 20.84
CA LYS A 190 -11.49 15.19 19.98
C LYS A 190 -10.31 14.37 19.48
N VAL A 191 -10.50 13.07 19.33
CA VAL A 191 -9.45 12.15 18.83
C VAL A 191 -8.85 12.60 17.50
N SER A 192 -9.65 13.16 16.59
CA SER A 192 -9.15 13.73 15.32
C SER A 192 -8.21 14.91 15.53
N ASP A 193 -8.48 15.76 16.53
CA ASP A 193 -7.63 16.89 16.87
C ASP A 193 -6.35 16.41 17.57
N GLN A 194 -6.44 15.38 18.40
CA GLN A 194 -5.28 14.73 19.02
C GLN A 194 -4.31 14.20 17.94
N TYR A 195 -4.81 13.45 16.93
CA TYR A 195 -3.96 12.99 15.82
C TYR A 195 -3.31 14.16 15.08
N ARG A 196 -4.09 15.19 14.74
CA ARG A 196 -3.59 16.37 14.03
C ARG A 196 -2.49 17.09 14.83
N MET A 197 -2.65 17.21 16.15
CA MET A 197 -1.64 17.84 17.00
C MET A 197 -0.40 16.96 17.16
N ALA A 198 -0.56 15.65 17.39
CA ALA A 198 0.54 14.72 17.49
C ALA A 198 1.39 14.68 16.20
N GLU A 199 0.74 14.70 15.04
CA GLU A 199 1.40 14.72 13.73
C GLU A 199 2.18 16.01 13.47
N ASN A 200 1.62 17.17 13.84
CA ASN A 200 2.29 18.47 13.67
C ASN A 200 3.31 18.79 14.78
N ALA A 201 3.38 17.99 15.84
CA ALA A 201 4.36 18.16 16.90
C ALA A 201 5.78 17.94 16.37
N GLN A 202 6.74 18.72 16.89
CA GLN A 202 8.15 18.55 16.57
C GLN A 202 8.69 17.25 17.16
N ASN A 203 9.69 16.65 16.50
CA ASN A 203 10.39 15.51 17.06
C ASN A 203 11.48 15.99 18.03
N VAL A 204 11.18 15.93 19.34
CA VAL A 204 12.06 16.41 20.40
C VAL A 204 13.36 15.62 20.44
N LYS A 205 13.35 14.32 20.11
CA LYS A 205 14.57 13.50 20.05
C LYS A 205 15.53 14.02 18.98
N VAL A 206 15.01 14.33 17.79
CA VAL A 206 15.80 14.91 16.69
C VAL A 206 16.32 16.30 17.06
N LEU A 207 15.46 17.17 17.60
CA LEU A 207 15.87 18.51 18.02
C LEU A 207 16.94 18.47 19.11
N THR A 208 16.80 17.59 20.10
CA THR A 208 17.80 17.40 21.16
C THR A 208 19.15 16.99 20.57
N HIS A 209 19.14 16.08 19.59
CA HIS A 209 20.37 15.68 18.90
C HIS A 209 21.01 16.84 18.14
N ILE A 210 20.25 17.58 17.34
CA ILE A 210 20.74 18.76 16.59
C ILE A 210 21.33 19.81 17.55
N PHE A 211 20.63 20.15 18.63
CA PHE A 211 21.09 21.16 19.58
C PHE A 211 22.31 20.70 20.37
N SER A 212 22.43 19.40 20.69
CA SER A 212 23.63 18.88 21.35
C SER A 212 24.89 19.07 20.51
N GLY A 213 24.83 18.84 19.19
CA GLY A 213 25.95 19.07 18.28
C GLY A 213 26.34 20.55 18.17
N LEU A 214 25.37 21.47 18.18
CA LEU A 214 25.64 22.91 18.13
C LEU A 214 26.31 23.44 19.40
N VAL A 215 25.97 22.89 20.56
CA VAL A 215 26.60 23.25 21.84
C VAL A 215 28.07 22.80 21.91
N ASP A 216 28.41 21.70 21.25
CA ASP A 216 29.79 21.20 21.19
C ASP A 216 30.66 22.00 20.21
N GLU A 217 30.09 22.63 19.18
CA GLU A 217 30.81 23.58 18.30
C GLU A 217 31.08 24.95 18.94
N TRP A 218 30.39 25.28 20.03
CA TRP A 218 30.50 26.56 20.74
C TRP A 218 31.44 26.50 21.97
N LYS A 219 32.05 25.34 22.24
CA LYS A 219 33.08 25.14 23.26
C LYS A 219 34.47 25.10 22.64
#